data_AF-A0A7C8VHD9-F1
#
_entry.id   AF-A0A7C8VHD9-F1
#
_cell.length_a   1.000
_cell.length_b   1.000
_cell.length_c   1.000
_cell.angle_alpha   90.00
_cell.angle_beta   90.00
_cell.angle_gamma   90.00
#
_symmetry.space_group_name_H-M   'P 1'
#
loop_
_entity.id
_entity.type
_entity.pdbx_description
1 polymer ?
#
loop_
_entity_poly.entity_id
_entity_poly.type
_entity_poly.pdbx_seq_one_letter_code
_entity_poly.pdbx_strand_id
1 'polypeptide(L)'
;MHDDFWWWSTSEELCETAWSTIKEYSALTGTEWNLSKSGCVRISSTSSSEPTAPGPPPTSTLPTGEISWGFIKLNPSGLWTIKEDEIEKHTAELHLQLSSQKSILGIITAYNRYLKFFIRNFAKPSRAFGKQHVEQIISAVNKIHLSLFPSHNGDVLSYITSLITSRFPEEIPSGGVLPAWLLIPIANGGLGLRNVLFDTLPILDSYKVEEVNYERYNKYGNTPQTFKQCLKKDKTEYSRLRETWLKSTNPPKISWTNDIPDEWFDGLQEWLESQSTLQRSRRRRKPHPFITFEEFILGRRSKFTYWGTVWTNLTETPTTSNRYGFPDKISKGLASNPFSTVEWLKSDHAKNTPYWKSWLLTYGESVLEAFGEFKLTNEGRLPVATIDIYTNLKTKWDQ
;
A
#
# COMPACT_ATOMS: atom_id res chain seq x y z
N MET A 1 -0.16 3.45 -20.77
CA MET A 1 -0.13 2.03 -21.19
C MET A 1 0.63 1.32 -20.07
N HIS A 2 0.00 0.34 -19.41
CA HIS A 2 0.68 -0.50 -18.42
C HIS A 2 1.24 -1.71 -19.17
N ASP A 3 2.53 -1.99 -18.99
CA ASP A 3 3.28 -3.07 -19.63
C ASP A 3 3.52 -4.27 -18.68
N ASP A 4 3.16 -4.13 -17.41
CA ASP A 4 3.22 -5.20 -16.42
C ASP A 4 2.01 -6.15 -16.55
N PHE A 5 2.27 -7.46 -16.55
CA PHE A 5 1.26 -8.52 -16.57
C PHE A 5 1.45 -9.49 -15.41
N TRP A 6 0.34 -9.95 -14.83
CA TRP A 6 0.35 -11.01 -13.83
C TRP A 6 -0.85 -11.94 -14.03
N TRP A 7 -0.65 -13.22 -13.73
CA TRP A 7 -1.70 -14.24 -13.70
C TRP A 7 -1.46 -15.16 -12.51
N TRP A 8 -2.50 -15.86 -12.10
CA TRP A 8 -2.43 -16.81 -11.01
C TRP A 8 -3.46 -17.92 -11.22
N SER A 9 -3.12 -19.12 -10.75
CA SER A 9 -4.00 -20.28 -10.78
C SER A 9 -3.66 -21.19 -9.60
N THR A 10 -4.62 -22.05 -9.21
CA THR A 10 -4.35 -23.16 -8.30
C THR A 10 -3.74 -24.37 -9.01
N SER A 11 -3.81 -24.43 -10.35
CA SER A 11 -3.14 -25.43 -11.18
C SER A 11 -1.90 -24.81 -11.81
N GLU A 12 -0.76 -25.47 -11.61
CA GLU A 12 0.51 -25.08 -12.20
C GLU A 12 0.53 -25.26 -13.72
N GLU A 13 -0.05 -26.35 -14.21
CA GLU A 13 -0.17 -26.66 -15.64
C GLU A 13 -0.90 -25.53 -16.40
N LEU A 14 -1.93 -24.91 -15.78
CA LEU A 14 -2.60 -23.75 -16.36
C LEU A 14 -1.70 -22.51 -16.41
N CYS A 15 -0.85 -22.30 -15.40
CA CYS A 15 0.14 -21.22 -15.42
C CYS A 15 1.21 -21.46 -16.49
N GLU A 16 1.66 -22.70 -16.68
CA GLU A 16 2.61 -23.09 -17.73
C GLU A 16 2.02 -22.91 -19.13
N THR A 17 0.76 -23.28 -19.32
CA THR A 17 0.01 -23.11 -20.57
C THR A 17 -0.13 -21.62 -20.89
N ALA A 18 -0.50 -20.80 -19.90
CA ALA A 18 -0.58 -19.35 -20.05
C ALA A 18 0.78 -18.76 -20.45
N TRP A 19 1.86 -19.17 -19.78
CA TRP A 19 3.21 -18.71 -20.12
C TRP A 19 3.66 -19.12 -21.52
N SER A 20 3.35 -20.33 -21.95
CA SER A 20 3.63 -20.81 -23.30
C SER A 20 2.87 -20.00 -24.35
N THR A 21 1.60 -19.68 -24.08
CA THR A 21 0.77 -18.83 -24.94
C THR A 21 1.33 -17.40 -25.04
N ILE A 22 1.80 -16.85 -23.92
CA ILE A 22 2.44 -15.52 -23.87
C ILE A 22 3.70 -15.50 -24.75
N LYS A 23 4.54 -16.55 -24.68
CA LYS A 23 5.75 -16.66 -25.52
C LYS A 23 5.40 -16.76 -27.00
N GLU A 24 4.38 -17.54 -27.37
CA GLU A 24 3.92 -17.64 -28.76
C GLU A 24 3.41 -16.30 -29.29
N TYR A 25 2.55 -15.61 -28.54
CA TYR A 25 2.07 -14.27 -28.89
C TYR A 25 3.23 -13.31 -29.12
N SER A 26 4.25 -13.37 -28.27
CA SER A 26 5.41 -12.48 -28.34
C SER A 26 6.27 -12.74 -29.57
N ALA A 27 6.43 -14.01 -29.95
CA ALA A 27 7.09 -14.38 -31.18
C ALA A 27 6.33 -13.88 -32.43
N LEU A 28 4.99 -13.90 -32.39
CA LEU A 28 4.14 -13.39 -33.47
C LEU A 28 4.17 -11.86 -33.59
N THR A 29 4.23 -11.14 -32.47
CA THR A 29 4.23 -9.67 -32.45
C THR A 29 5.63 -9.05 -32.52
N GLY A 30 6.69 -9.86 -32.46
CA GLY A 30 8.07 -9.38 -32.43
C GLY A 30 8.44 -8.67 -31.12
N THR A 31 7.75 -8.99 -30.02
CA THR A 31 8.08 -8.46 -28.68
C THR A 31 8.90 -9.47 -27.89
N GLU A 32 9.72 -8.98 -26.96
CA GLU A 32 10.54 -9.83 -26.08
C GLU A 32 10.22 -9.57 -24.60
N TRP A 33 10.24 -10.62 -23.79
CA TRP A 33 10.06 -10.51 -22.35
C TRP A 33 11.39 -10.34 -21.64
N ASN A 34 11.42 -9.37 -20.72
CA ASN A 34 12.57 -9.20 -19.84
C ASN A 34 12.57 -10.30 -18.76
N LEU A 35 13.28 -11.40 -19.04
CA LEU A 35 13.36 -12.56 -18.13
C LEU A 35 14.00 -12.21 -16.78
N SER A 36 14.88 -11.21 -16.70
CA SER A 36 15.47 -10.79 -15.42
C SER A 36 14.47 -10.03 -14.52
N LYS A 37 13.38 -9.51 -15.12
CA LYS A 37 12.25 -8.91 -14.41
C LYS A 37 11.03 -9.84 -14.32
N SER A 38 11.11 -11.03 -14.90
CA SER A 38 10.01 -12.00 -14.91
C SER A 38 10.22 -12.99 -13.76
N GLY A 39 9.17 -13.23 -12.98
CA GLY A 39 9.25 -14.12 -11.83
C GLY A 39 7.99 -14.94 -11.60
N CYS A 40 8.16 -16.02 -10.86
CA CYS A 40 7.07 -16.89 -10.44
C CYS A 40 7.22 -17.20 -8.96
N VAL A 41 6.09 -17.30 -8.26
CA VAL A 41 6.05 -17.75 -6.87
C VAL A 41 4.91 -18.74 -6.69
N ARG A 42 5.21 -19.89 -6.08
CA ARG A 42 4.20 -20.84 -5.65
C ARG A 42 3.85 -20.53 -4.20
N ILE A 43 2.60 -20.15 -3.95
CA ILE A 43 2.13 -19.85 -2.59
C ILE A 43 1.48 -21.09 -2.00
N SER A 44 2.03 -21.61 -0.90
CA SER A 44 1.44 -22.72 -0.16
C SER A 44 0.58 -22.19 0.99
N SER A 45 -0.67 -22.65 1.08
CA SER A 45 -1.53 -22.39 2.24
C SER A 45 -1.19 -23.40 3.34
N THR A 46 -0.18 -23.14 4.16
CA THR A 46 -0.01 -23.89 5.41
C THR A 46 -0.94 -23.35 6.48
N SER A 47 -1.85 -24.21 6.95
CA SER A 47 -2.63 -24.01 8.18
C SER A 47 -1.79 -24.22 9.45
N SER A 48 -0.48 -24.41 9.32
CA SER A 48 0.47 -24.66 10.41
C SER A 48 1.51 -23.55 10.48
N SER A 49 1.70 -23.01 11.68
CA SER A 49 2.64 -21.96 12.07
C SER A 49 4.11 -22.39 12.05
N GLU A 50 4.51 -23.20 11.07
CA GLU A 50 5.91 -23.56 10.84
C GLU A 50 6.33 -23.12 9.44
N PRO A 51 7.54 -22.53 9.29
CA PRO A 51 8.09 -22.22 7.99
C PRO A 51 8.31 -23.53 7.25
N THR A 52 7.41 -23.83 6.31
CA THR A 52 7.54 -25.00 5.46
C THR A 52 8.79 -24.82 4.62
N ALA A 53 9.63 -25.85 4.55
CA ALA A 53 10.73 -25.88 3.59
C ALA A 53 10.22 -25.42 2.22
N PRO A 54 10.99 -24.60 1.47
CA PRO A 54 10.56 -24.13 0.16
C PRO A 54 10.14 -25.35 -0.65
N GLY A 55 8.89 -25.34 -1.13
CA GLY A 55 8.42 -26.36 -2.06
C GLY A 55 9.38 -26.45 -3.25
N PRO A 56 9.38 -27.56 -4.01
CA PRO A 56 10.27 -27.69 -5.16
C PRO A 56 10.15 -26.44 -6.05
N PRO A 57 11.26 -25.91 -6.59
CA PRO A 57 11.22 -24.73 -7.44
C PRO A 57 10.17 -24.92 -8.56
N PRO A 58 9.56 -23.84 -9.05
CA PRO A 58 8.68 -23.94 -10.20
C PRO A 58 9.39 -24.72 -11.32
N THR A 59 8.62 -25.49 -12.07
CA THR A 59 9.11 -26.26 -13.21
C THR A 59 9.93 -25.39 -14.18
N SER A 60 10.80 -26.03 -14.98
CA SER A 60 11.75 -25.35 -15.87
C SER A 60 11.12 -24.45 -16.95
N THR A 61 9.80 -24.53 -17.13
CA THR A 61 9.06 -23.77 -18.15
C THR A 61 8.72 -22.36 -17.70
N LEU A 62 8.46 -22.13 -16.40
CA LEU A 62 8.07 -20.85 -15.84
C LEU A 62 9.29 -19.96 -15.52
N PRO A 63 9.13 -18.62 -15.47
CA PRO A 63 10.20 -17.73 -15.03
C PRO A 63 10.66 -18.06 -13.60
N THR A 64 11.96 -18.19 -13.39
CA THR A 64 12.55 -18.53 -12.09
C THR A 64 12.91 -17.31 -11.24
N GLY A 65 12.71 -16.09 -11.76
CA GLY A 65 12.95 -14.86 -11.03
C GLY A 65 11.97 -14.68 -9.87
N GLU A 66 12.26 -13.70 -9.02
CA GLU A 66 11.38 -13.32 -7.92
C GLU A 66 10.31 -12.31 -8.37
N ILE A 67 9.09 -12.46 -7.87
CA ILE A 67 8.06 -11.44 -8.04
C ILE A 67 8.39 -10.27 -7.11
N SER A 68 8.69 -9.11 -7.69
CA SER A 68 9.09 -7.93 -6.93
C SER A 68 8.51 -6.64 -7.49
N TRP A 69 8.42 -5.64 -6.62
CA TRP A 69 8.04 -4.28 -6.98
C TRP A 69 8.83 -3.32 -6.10
N GLY A 70 9.57 -2.38 -6.69
CA GLY A 70 10.49 -1.52 -5.93
C GLY A 70 11.43 -2.35 -5.05
N PHE A 71 11.38 -2.13 -3.74
CA PHE A 71 12.19 -2.82 -2.74
C PHE A 71 11.43 -3.92 -2.00
N ILE A 72 10.27 -4.36 -2.51
CA ILE A 72 9.53 -5.47 -1.92
C ILE A 72 9.50 -6.68 -2.84
N LYS A 73 9.49 -7.87 -2.26
CA LYS A 73 9.33 -9.15 -2.94
C LYS A 73 8.25 -10.00 -2.30
N LEU A 74 7.58 -10.82 -3.10
CA LEU A 74 6.53 -11.73 -2.65
C LEU A 74 7.14 -13.08 -2.28
N ASN A 75 6.95 -13.49 -1.03
CA ASN A 75 7.45 -14.77 -0.53
C ASN A 75 6.44 -15.91 -0.80
N PRO A 76 6.91 -17.18 -0.79
CA PRO A 76 6.05 -18.36 -0.89
C PRO A 76 4.96 -18.47 0.21
N SER A 77 5.10 -17.74 1.32
CA SER A 77 4.06 -17.62 2.35
C SER A 77 2.89 -16.70 1.94
N GLY A 78 2.98 -16.05 0.78
CA GLY A 78 2.01 -15.06 0.31
C GLY A 78 2.18 -13.67 0.94
N LEU A 79 3.27 -13.44 1.68
CA LEU A 79 3.59 -12.17 2.32
C LEU A 79 4.65 -11.40 1.54
N TRP A 80 4.51 -10.08 1.52
CA TRP A 80 5.51 -9.20 0.94
C TRP A 80 6.58 -8.84 1.98
N THR A 81 7.85 -8.93 1.58
CA THR A 81 8.99 -8.53 2.42
C THR A 81 9.88 -7.52 1.75
N ILE A 82 10.47 -6.62 2.55
CA ILE A 82 11.45 -5.65 2.06
C ILE A 82 12.78 -6.35 1.78
N LYS A 83 13.42 -6.01 0.66
CA LYS A 83 14.73 -6.48 0.21
C LYS A 83 15.82 -5.72 0.98
N GLU A 84 16.50 -6.41 1.90
CA GLU A 84 17.54 -5.82 2.75
C GLU A 84 18.78 -5.38 1.94
N ASP A 85 19.13 -6.11 0.89
CA ASP A 85 20.20 -5.79 -0.04
C ASP A 85 19.98 -4.45 -0.77
N GLU A 86 18.73 -4.16 -1.15
CA GLU A 86 18.37 -2.86 -1.73
C GLU A 86 18.45 -1.74 -0.68
N ILE A 87 18.10 -2.01 0.59
CA ILE A 87 18.28 -1.04 1.68
C ILE A 87 19.76 -0.72 1.86
N GLU A 88 20.62 -1.73 1.99
CA GLU A 88 22.05 -1.56 2.25
C GLU A 88 22.72 -0.77 1.12
N LYS A 89 22.50 -1.19 -0.13
CA LYS A 89 23.02 -0.53 -1.33
C LYS A 89 22.63 0.94 -1.38
N HIS A 90 21.34 1.23 -1.24
CA HIS A 90 20.86 2.61 -1.35
C HIS A 90 21.18 3.46 -0.11
N THR A 91 21.39 2.84 1.07
CA THR A 91 21.87 3.56 2.26
C THR A 91 23.32 3.99 2.11
N ALA A 92 24.17 3.14 1.53
CA ALA A 92 25.54 3.50 1.21
C ALA A 92 25.62 4.67 0.21
N GLU A 93 24.78 4.64 -0.83
CA GLU A 93 24.65 5.75 -1.78
C GLU A 93 24.18 7.04 -1.09
N LEU A 94 23.17 6.97 -0.23
CA LEU A 94 22.71 8.12 0.55
C LEU A 94 23.83 8.69 1.43
N HIS A 95 24.61 7.84 2.09
CA HIS A 95 25.74 8.27 2.91
C HIS A 95 26.75 9.10 2.11
N LEU A 96 27.09 8.66 0.89
CA LEU A 96 27.95 9.41 -0.04
C LEU A 96 27.31 10.75 -0.43
N GLN A 97 26.02 10.75 -0.73
CA GLN A 97 25.30 11.97 -1.08
C GLN A 97 25.29 12.99 0.06
N LEU A 98 25.00 12.58 1.30
CA LEU A 98 25.03 13.48 2.46
C LEU A 98 26.43 14.05 2.69
N SER A 99 27.47 13.22 2.56
CA SER A 99 28.88 13.62 2.74
C SER A 99 29.35 14.63 1.70
N SER A 100 28.76 14.63 0.49
CA SER A 100 29.08 15.58 -0.57
C SER A 100 28.49 16.98 -0.36
N GLN A 101 27.50 17.12 0.53
CA GLN A 101 26.78 18.38 0.72
C GLN A 101 27.57 19.35 1.60
N LYS A 102 27.75 20.58 1.09
CA LYS A 102 28.47 21.64 1.81
C LYS A 102 27.59 22.40 2.80
N SER A 103 26.30 22.53 2.51
CA SER A 103 25.33 23.27 3.32
C SER A 103 24.41 22.33 4.10
N ILE A 104 23.91 22.79 5.26
CA ILE A 104 22.93 22.04 6.07
C ILE A 104 21.63 21.85 5.29
N LEU A 105 21.18 22.88 4.55
CA LEU A 105 20.01 22.78 3.66
C LEU A 105 20.20 21.76 2.54
N GLY A 106 21.42 21.63 2.00
CA GLY A 106 21.76 20.61 1.02
C GLY A 106 21.67 19.20 1.61
N ILE A 107 22.19 19.00 2.84
CA ILE A 107 22.07 17.73 3.59
C ILE A 107 20.59 17.37 3.79
N ILE A 108 19.78 18.31 4.29
CA ILE A 108 18.34 18.10 4.53
C ILE A 108 17.61 17.79 3.23
N THR A 109 17.93 18.49 2.13
CA THR A 109 17.29 18.28 0.83
C THR A 109 17.63 16.90 0.26
N ALA A 110 18.90 16.49 0.31
CA ALA A 110 19.34 15.17 -0.11
C ALA A 110 18.66 14.08 0.73
N TYR A 111 18.69 14.21 2.06
CA TYR A 111 18.00 13.30 2.98
C TYR A 111 16.50 13.17 2.67
N ASN A 112 15.77 14.29 2.57
CA ASN A 112 14.33 14.29 2.32
C ASN A 112 13.98 13.61 0.99
N ARG A 113 14.74 13.92 -0.07
CA ARG A 113 14.55 13.32 -1.40
C ARG A 113 14.74 11.81 -1.36
N TYR A 114 15.77 11.37 -0.67
CA TYR A 114 16.16 9.97 -0.66
C TYR A 114 15.28 9.13 0.27
N LEU A 115 14.84 9.67 1.41
CA LEU A 115 13.84 9.03 2.26
C LEU A 115 12.49 8.91 1.54
N LYS A 116 12.09 9.92 0.75
CA LYS A 116 10.91 9.81 -0.13
C LYS A 116 11.08 8.70 -1.17
N PHE A 117 12.28 8.54 -1.72
CA PHE A 117 12.61 7.44 -2.63
C PHE A 117 12.48 6.07 -1.94
N PHE A 118 13.00 5.89 -0.73
CA PHE A 118 12.82 4.68 0.07
C PHE A 118 11.34 4.37 0.31
N ILE A 119 10.59 5.31 0.90
CA ILE A 119 9.17 5.11 1.24
C ILE A 119 8.33 4.77 0.00
N ARG A 120 8.60 5.40 -1.15
CA ARG A 120 7.93 5.07 -2.41
C ARG A 120 8.21 3.63 -2.83
N ASN A 121 9.47 3.19 -2.75
CA ASN A 121 9.88 1.85 -3.17
C ASN A 121 9.51 0.75 -2.16
N PHE A 122 9.18 1.10 -0.91
CA PHE A 122 8.61 0.15 0.05
C PHE A 122 7.13 -0.15 -0.18
N ALA A 123 6.50 0.44 -1.19
CA ALA A 123 5.08 0.37 -1.49
C ALA A 123 4.19 1.11 -0.48
N LYS A 124 3.05 1.59 -0.97
CA LYS A 124 2.06 2.25 -0.13
C LYS A 124 1.42 1.20 0.78
N PRO A 125 1.41 1.40 2.12
CA PRO A 125 0.70 0.51 3.03
C PRO A 125 -0.76 0.35 2.63
N SER A 126 -1.25 -0.88 2.62
CA SER A 126 -2.65 -1.22 2.38
C SER A 126 -3.05 -2.43 3.23
N ARG A 127 -4.34 -2.60 3.48
CA ARG A 127 -4.86 -3.76 4.25
C ARG A 127 -4.49 -5.10 3.60
N ALA A 128 -4.25 -5.14 2.30
CA ALA A 128 -3.76 -6.32 1.59
C ALA A 128 -2.35 -6.73 2.03
N PHE A 129 -1.46 -5.78 2.34
CA PHE A 129 -0.13 -6.08 2.87
C PHE A 129 -0.15 -6.38 4.38
N GLY A 130 -1.12 -5.82 5.10
CA GLY A 130 -1.31 -6.03 6.52
C GLY A 130 -0.34 -5.25 7.41
N LYS A 131 -0.51 -5.41 8.73
CA LYS A 131 0.25 -4.72 9.77
C LYS A 131 1.77 -4.99 9.71
N GLN A 132 2.14 -6.24 9.48
CA GLN A 132 3.54 -6.69 9.39
C GLN A 132 4.34 -5.87 8.37
N HIS A 133 3.72 -5.47 7.27
CA HIS A 133 4.39 -4.66 6.25
C HIS A 133 4.75 -3.26 6.77
N VAL A 134 3.89 -2.63 7.57
CA VAL A 134 4.18 -1.33 8.20
C VAL A 134 5.31 -1.47 9.23
N GLU A 135 5.32 -2.56 10.00
CA GLU A 135 6.39 -2.88 10.94
C GLU A 135 7.74 -3.05 10.21
N GLN A 136 7.74 -3.71 9.05
CA GLN A 136 8.92 -3.81 8.19
C GLN A 136 9.40 -2.44 7.68
N ILE A 137 8.49 -1.56 7.25
CA ILE A 137 8.86 -0.20 6.82
C ILE A 137 9.52 0.57 7.98
N ILE A 138 8.95 0.51 9.18
CA ILE A 138 9.50 1.17 10.37
C ILE A 138 10.88 0.59 10.71
N SER A 139 11.03 -0.73 10.66
CA SER A 139 12.30 -1.41 10.89
C SER A 139 13.36 -0.99 9.87
N ALA A 140 13.00 -0.93 8.58
CA ALA A 140 13.87 -0.49 7.50
C ALA A 140 14.33 0.97 7.69
N VAL A 141 13.41 1.88 8.02
CA VAL A 141 13.76 3.28 8.33
C VAL A 141 14.71 3.36 9.52
N ASN A 142 14.46 2.60 10.58
CA ASN A 142 15.34 2.56 11.74
C ASN A 142 16.75 2.05 11.40
N LYS A 143 16.87 1.00 10.57
CA LYS A 143 18.16 0.49 10.08
C LYS A 143 18.91 1.54 9.26
N ILE A 144 18.22 2.22 8.33
CA ILE A 144 18.77 3.32 7.54
C ILE A 144 19.31 4.41 8.47
N HIS A 145 18.52 4.84 9.44
CA HIS A 145 18.89 5.87 10.41
C HIS A 145 20.11 5.49 11.24
N LEU A 146 20.13 4.28 11.82
CA LEU A 146 21.28 3.78 12.60
C LEU A 146 22.57 3.71 11.76
N SER A 147 22.45 3.36 10.48
CA SER A 147 23.58 3.32 9.55
C SER A 147 24.07 4.72 9.16
N LEU A 148 23.17 5.67 8.93
CA LEU A 148 23.54 7.04 8.53
C LEU A 148 24.07 7.89 9.70
N PHE A 149 23.54 7.71 10.91
CA PHE A 149 23.83 8.56 12.06
C PHE A 149 24.26 7.75 13.29
N PRO A 150 25.30 6.90 13.18
CA PRO A 150 25.70 6.00 14.26
C PRO A 150 26.11 6.75 15.54
N SER A 151 26.80 7.89 15.41
CA SER A 151 27.22 8.73 16.53
C SER A 151 26.06 9.42 17.28
N HIS A 152 24.84 9.37 16.72
CA HIS A 152 23.64 9.97 17.30
C HIS A 152 22.55 8.92 17.53
N ASN A 153 22.92 7.63 17.59
CA ASN A 153 21.97 6.51 17.76
C ASN A 153 20.82 6.53 16.74
N GLY A 154 21.12 6.90 15.50
CA GLY A 154 20.14 7.01 14.42
C GLY A 154 19.28 8.28 14.46
N ASP A 155 19.43 9.16 15.45
CA ASP A 155 18.60 10.36 15.53
C ASP A 155 19.12 11.47 14.58
N VAL A 156 18.40 11.63 13.47
CA VAL A 156 18.65 12.70 12.49
C VAL A 156 18.49 14.10 13.09
N LEU A 157 17.58 14.29 14.06
CA LEU A 157 17.38 15.60 14.69
C LEU A 157 18.60 15.98 15.53
N SER A 158 19.10 15.04 16.34
CA SER A 158 20.34 15.23 17.08
C SER A 158 21.54 15.46 16.17
N TYR A 159 21.66 14.71 15.06
CA TYR A 159 22.73 14.91 14.07
C TYR A 159 22.70 16.31 13.43
N ILE A 160 21.54 16.76 12.97
CA ILE A 160 21.43 18.10 12.36
C ILE A 160 21.63 19.19 13.43
N THR A 161 21.13 18.99 14.65
CA THR A 161 21.35 19.92 15.77
C THR A 161 22.83 20.06 16.09
N SER A 162 23.58 18.96 16.21
CA SER A 162 25.02 19.01 16.47
C SER A 162 25.80 19.70 15.34
N LEU A 163 25.38 19.48 14.09
CA LEU A 163 25.95 20.16 12.93
C LEU A 163 25.71 21.67 12.95
N ILE A 164 24.50 22.13 13.30
CA ILE A 164 24.18 23.57 13.41
C ILE A 164 24.99 24.18 14.55
N THR A 165 24.97 23.57 15.73
CA THR A 165 25.69 24.07 16.92
C THR A 165 27.19 24.15 16.68
N SER A 166 27.78 23.18 15.98
CA SER A 166 29.20 23.18 15.66
C SER A 166 29.58 24.24 14.62
N ARG A 167 28.71 24.54 13.66
CA ARG A 167 29.01 25.49 12.57
C ARG A 167 28.68 26.93 12.92
N PHE A 168 27.71 27.15 13.81
CA PHE A 168 27.18 28.47 14.15
C PHE A 168 27.03 28.65 15.68
N PRO A 169 28.10 28.43 16.47
CA PRO A 169 28.00 28.42 17.93
C PRO A 169 27.50 29.75 18.53
N GLU A 170 27.83 30.88 17.89
CA GLU A 170 27.44 32.22 18.34
C GLU A 170 25.97 32.55 18.07
N GLU A 171 25.33 31.82 17.15
CA GLU A 171 23.92 32.01 16.76
C GLU A 171 22.96 31.12 17.56
N ILE A 172 23.49 30.24 18.43
CA ILE A 172 22.68 29.31 19.21
C ILE A 172 22.10 30.00 20.45
N PRO A 173 20.77 30.02 20.64
CA PRO A 173 20.17 30.53 21.87
C PRO A 173 20.64 29.74 23.09
N SER A 174 20.60 30.35 24.28
CA SER A 174 20.99 29.66 25.53
C SER A 174 20.19 28.39 25.81
N GLY A 175 18.97 28.27 25.26
CA GLY A 175 18.12 27.07 25.34
C GLY A 175 18.43 26.00 24.28
N GLY A 176 19.43 26.21 23.43
CA GLY A 176 19.77 25.32 22.31
C GLY A 176 18.84 25.47 21.11
N VAL A 177 19.05 24.60 20.12
CA VAL A 177 18.16 24.49 18.93
C VAL A 177 16.98 23.61 19.29
N LEU A 178 15.75 24.12 19.15
CA LEU A 178 14.55 23.32 19.34
C LEU A 178 14.43 22.28 18.20
N PRO A 179 14.43 20.95 18.46
CA PRO A 179 14.36 19.94 17.41
C PRO A 179 13.12 20.09 16.51
N ALA A 180 12.00 20.53 17.08
CA ALA A 180 10.76 20.78 16.36
C ALA A 180 10.93 21.79 15.22
N TRP A 181 11.77 22.81 15.40
CA TRP A 181 12.03 23.87 14.42
C TRP A 181 12.67 23.32 13.14
N LEU A 182 13.51 22.28 13.25
CA LEU A 182 14.12 21.62 12.09
C LEU A 182 13.07 21.03 11.14
N LEU A 183 11.94 20.57 11.70
CA LEU A 183 10.85 19.92 10.97
C LEU A 183 9.82 20.89 10.38
N ILE A 184 9.84 22.16 10.82
CA ILE A 184 8.93 23.19 10.30
C ILE A 184 9.32 23.50 8.85
N PRO A 185 8.36 23.65 7.90
CA PRO A 185 8.66 23.96 6.52
C PRO A 185 9.47 25.24 6.41
N ILE A 186 10.30 25.30 5.37
CA ILE A 186 11.14 26.47 5.12
C ILE A 186 10.27 27.72 4.92
N ALA A 187 9.14 27.59 4.21
CA ALA A 187 8.16 28.67 4.02
C ALA A 187 7.57 29.23 5.34
N ASN A 188 7.68 28.47 6.43
CA ASN A 188 7.22 28.84 7.77
C ASN A 188 8.38 29.13 8.73
N GLY A 189 9.61 29.28 8.22
CA GLY A 189 10.77 29.70 9.00
C GLY A 189 11.55 28.57 9.66
N GLY A 190 11.23 27.31 9.38
CA GLY A 190 12.04 26.15 9.78
C GLY A 190 13.04 25.72 8.71
N LEU A 191 13.55 24.49 8.83
CA LEU A 191 14.50 23.91 7.86
C LEU A 191 13.89 22.84 6.93
N GLY A 192 12.63 22.46 7.16
CA GLY A 192 11.89 21.54 6.32
C GLY A 192 12.39 20.10 6.34
N LEU A 193 13.10 19.67 7.39
CA LEU A 193 13.47 18.27 7.57
C LEU A 193 12.21 17.40 7.70
N ARG A 194 12.18 16.25 7.03
CA ARG A 194 11.03 15.33 7.08
C ARG A 194 11.29 14.16 8.02
N ASN A 195 10.36 13.91 8.93
CA ASN A 195 10.34 12.68 9.70
C ASN A 195 9.31 11.70 9.12
N VAL A 196 9.75 10.74 8.31
CA VAL A 196 8.85 9.75 7.68
C VAL A 196 8.06 8.92 8.68
N LEU A 197 8.53 8.80 9.93
CA LEU A 197 7.83 8.06 10.98
C LEU A 197 6.52 8.74 11.42
N PHE A 198 6.38 10.05 11.18
CA PHE A 198 5.12 10.77 11.43
C PHE A 198 4.02 10.42 10.44
N ASP A 199 4.35 9.83 9.29
CA ASP A 199 3.36 9.27 8.36
C ASP A 199 3.09 7.78 8.63
N THR A 200 4.11 7.02 9.02
CA THR A 200 4.01 5.55 9.12
C THR A 200 3.49 5.05 10.48
N LEU A 201 3.88 5.67 11.60
CA LEU A 201 3.43 5.25 12.93
C LEU A 201 1.90 5.35 13.12
N PRO A 202 1.21 6.41 12.63
CA PRO A 202 -0.26 6.47 12.70
C PRO A 202 -0.96 5.33 11.96
N ILE A 203 -0.35 4.80 10.88
CA ILE A 203 -0.88 3.65 10.15
C ILE A 203 -0.74 2.38 11.00
N LEU A 204 0.41 2.19 11.66
CA LEU A 204 0.62 1.07 12.58
C LEU A 204 -0.38 1.09 13.74
N ASP A 205 -0.62 2.27 14.32
CA ASP A 205 -1.62 2.43 15.38
C ASP A 205 -3.04 2.13 14.88
N SER A 206 -3.34 2.54 13.64
CA SER A 206 -4.63 2.27 13.02
C SER A 206 -4.92 0.78 12.86
N TYR A 207 -3.91 -0.05 12.57
CA TYR A 207 -4.06 -1.50 12.58
C TYR A 207 -4.44 -2.06 13.95
N LYS A 208 -3.85 -1.55 15.04
CA LYS A 208 -4.20 -1.99 16.40
C LYS A 208 -5.65 -1.70 16.74
N VAL A 209 -6.14 -0.52 16.34
CA VAL A 209 -7.55 -0.14 16.54
C VAL A 209 -8.48 -0.98 15.67
N GLU A 210 -8.11 -1.26 14.42
CA GLU A 210 -8.87 -2.14 13.53
C GLU A 210 -8.94 -3.58 14.03
N GLU A 211 -7.87 -4.13 14.61
CA GLU A 211 -7.86 -5.46 15.25
C GLU A 211 -8.94 -5.54 16.34
N VAL A 212 -8.99 -4.55 17.24
CA VAL A 212 -10.01 -4.46 18.32
C VAL A 212 -11.43 -4.30 17.74
N ASN A 213 -11.59 -3.47 16.72
CA ASN A 213 -12.89 -3.25 16.08
C ASN A 213 -13.37 -4.52 15.35
N TYR A 214 -12.48 -5.22 14.67
CA TYR A 214 -12.78 -6.46 13.95
C TYR A 214 -13.32 -7.53 14.90
N GLU A 215 -12.70 -7.71 16.07
CA GLU A 215 -13.19 -8.63 17.10
C GLU A 215 -14.63 -8.28 17.54
N ARG A 216 -14.92 -6.99 17.70
CA ARG A 216 -16.27 -6.51 18.03
C ARG A 216 -17.27 -6.75 16.90
N TYR A 217 -16.91 -6.46 15.65
CA TYR A 217 -17.78 -6.65 14.50
C TYR A 217 -18.01 -8.12 14.16
N ASN A 218 -17.02 -9.00 14.32
CA ASN A 218 -17.18 -10.43 14.09
C ASN A 218 -18.22 -11.04 15.05
N LYS A 219 -18.43 -10.40 16.22
CA LYS A 219 -19.42 -10.82 17.21
C LYS A 219 -20.85 -10.35 16.91
N TYR A 220 -21.03 -9.24 16.18
CA TYR A 220 -22.34 -8.57 16.06
C TYR A 220 -22.71 -8.04 14.65
N GLY A 221 -21.82 -8.13 13.67
CA GLY A 221 -21.95 -7.48 12.36
C GLY A 221 -22.57 -8.37 11.28
N ASN A 222 -23.49 -7.81 10.49
CA ASN A 222 -24.11 -8.47 9.33
C ASN A 222 -23.39 -8.21 7.99
N THR A 223 -22.35 -7.35 7.98
CA THR A 223 -21.62 -6.95 6.78
C THR A 223 -20.29 -7.71 6.70
N PRO A 224 -20.04 -8.49 5.62
CA PRO A 224 -18.77 -9.16 5.42
C PRO A 224 -17.58 -8.19 5.38
N GLN A 225 -16.51 -8.55 6.07
CA GLN A 225 -15.22 -7.85 6.10
C GLN A 225 -14.11 -8.65 5.41
N THR A 226 -14.33 -9.95 5.15
CA THR A 226 -13.38 -10.82 4.47
C THR A 226 -14.05 -11.58 3.33
N PHE A 227 -13.27 -12.06 2.35
CA PHE A 227 -13.81 -12.90 1.28
C PHE A 227 -14.34 -14.24 1.79
N LYS A 228 -13.83 -14.76 2.92
CA LYS A 228 -14.40 -15.94 3.60
C LYS A 228 -15.83 -15.67 4.09
N GLN A 229 -16.06 -14.50 4.72
CA GLN A 229 -17.40 -14.07 5.14
C GLN A 229 -18.30 -13.77 3.94
N CYS A 230 -17.76 -13.20 2.85
CA CYS A 230 -18.50 -13.00 1.61
C CYS A 230 -18.99 -14.34 1.04
N LEU A 231 -18.12 -15.33 0.94
CA LEU A 231 -18.47 -16.67 0.46
C LEU A 231 -19.50 -17.35 1.37
N LYS A 232 -19.39 -17.19 2.70
CA LYS A 232 -20.40 -17.69 3.63
C LYS A 232 -21.76 -17.04 3.36
N LYS A 233 -21.78 -15.72 3.14
CA LYS A 233 -23.00 -14.97 2.80
C LYS A 233 -23.59 -15.41 1.47
N ASP A 234 -22.76 -15.60 0.43
CA ASP A 234 -23.18 -16.14 -0.87
C ASP A 234 -23.93 -17.47 -0.67
N LYS A 235 -23.33 -18.41 0.10
CA LYS A 235 -23.92 -19.73 0.37
C LYS A 235 -25.22 -19.64 1.15
N THR A 236 -25.28 -18.79 2.18
CA THR A 236 -26.50 -18.58 2.98
C THR A 236 -27.63 -18.02 2.12
N GLU A 237 -27.34 -17.01 1.29
CA GLU A 237 -28.34 -16.40 0.43
C GLU A 237 -28.83 -17.35 -0.66
N TYR A 238 -27.91 -18.11 -1.28
CA TYR A 238 -28.24 -19.17 -2.22
C TYR A 238 -29.18 -20.21 -1.59
N SER A 239 -28.83 -20.75 -0.41
CA SER A 239 -29.67 -21.73 0.27
C SER A 239 -31.05 -21.18 0.61
N ARG A 240 -31.13 -19.93 1.09
CA ARG A 240 -32.40 -19.25 1.39
C ARG A 240 -33.27 -19.10 0.14
N LEU A 241 -32.71 -18.63 -0.97
CA LEU A 241 -33.41 -18.45 -2.23
C LEU A 241 -33.88 -19.79 -2.81
N ARG A 242 -33.00 -20.81 -2.79
CA ARG A 242 -33.31 -22.16 -3.23
C ARG A 242 -34.45 -22.77 -2.40
N GLU A 243 -34.39 -22.66 -1.07
CA GLU A 243 -35.46 -23.17 -0.20
C GLU A 243 -36.78 -22.44 -0.42
N THR A 244 -36.74 -21.12 -0.59
CA THR A 244 -37.94 -20.30 -0.89
C THR A 244 -38.56 -20.72 -2.22
N TRP A 245 -37.73 -20.92 -3.24
CA TRP A 245 -38.16 -21.39 -4.55
C TRP A 245 -38.82 -22.77 -4.48
N LEU A 246 -38.18 -23.73 -3.80
CA LEU A 246 -38.70 -25.10 -3.65
C LEU A 246 -40.00 -25.17 -2.85
N LYS A 247 -40.25 -24.21 -1.95
CA LYS A 247 -41.50 -24.08 -1.18
C LYS A 247 -42.61 -23.32 -1.93
N SER A 248 -42.31 -22.70 -3.07
CA SER A 248 -43.30 -21.94 -3.84
C SER A 248 -44.31 -22.89 -4.50
N THR A 249 -45.60 -22.68 -4.23
CA THR A 249 -46.73 -23.47 -4.77
C THR A 249 -47.02 -23.22 -6.24
N ASN A 250 -46.49 -22.12 -6.81
CA ASN A 250 -46.54 -21.79 -8.23
C ASN A 250 -45.14 -21.32 -8.68
N PRO A 251 -44.23 -22.22 -9.11
CA PRO A 251 -42.98 -21.76 -9.71
C PRO A 251 -43.33 -20.91 -10.94
N PRO A 252 -42.67 -19.74 -11.15
CA PRO A 252 -42.82 -18.98 -12.38
C PRO A 252 -42.69 -19.94 -13.57
N LYS A 253 -43.62 -19.90 -14.52
CA LYS A 253 -43.54 -20.72 -15.74
C LYS A 253 -42.18 -20.45 -16.37
N ILE A 254 -41.27 -21.41 -16.26
CA ILE A 254 -39.97 -21.37 -16.92
C ILE A 254 -40.28 -21.30 -18.42
N SER A 255 -40.20 -20.10 -18.99
CA SER A 255 -40.24 -19.93 -20.45
C SER A 255 -38.91 -20.46 -20.95
N TRP A 256 -38.95 -21.65 -21.54
CA TRP A 256 -37.85 -22.20 -22.32
C TRP A 256 -37.55 -21.22 -23.46
N THR A 257 -36.61 -20.31 -23.26
CA THR A 257 -36.02 -19.51 -24.33
C THR A 257 -34.74 -20.20 -24.74
N ASN A 258 -34.81 -20.90 -25.88
CA ASN A 258 -33.73 -21.47 -26.67
C ASN A 258 -32.37 -21.56 -25.98
N ASP A 259 -32.03 -22.77 -25.53
CA ASP A 259 -30.69 -23.11 -25.04
C ASP A 259 -29.65 -22.71 -26.09
N ILE A 260 -28.71 -21.84 -25.71
CA ILE A 260 -27.36 -21.90 -26.24
C ILE A 260 -26.69 -23.04 -25.46
N PRO A 261 -26.31 -24.16 -26.08
CA PRO A 261 -25.81 -25.32 -25.34
C PRO A 261 -24.48 -25.03 -24.63
N ASP A 262 -24.32 -25.57 -23.42
CA ASP A 262 -23.14 -25.44 -22.55
C ASP A 262 -21.83 -26.03 -23.13
N GLU A 263 -21.86 -26.68 -24.30
CA GLU A 263 -20.68 -27.24 -24.98
C GLU A 263 -19.87 -26.18 -25.76
N TRP A 264 -20.20 -24.89 -25.61
CA TRP A 264 -19.60 -23.80 -26.39
C TRP A 264 -18.08 -23.65 -26.17
N PHE A 265 -17.48 -24.17 -25.10
CA PHE A 265 -16.05 -23.90 -24.86
C PHE A 265 -15.03 -24.92 -25.38
N ASP A 266 -15.42 -26.16 -25.74
CA ASP A 266 -14.40 -27.19 -26.09
C ASP A 266 -14.61 -27.95 -27.43
N GLY A 267 -15.74 -27.79 -28.14
CA GLY A 267 -16.09 -28.71 -29.27
C GLY A 267 -16.72 -28.07 -30.51
N LEU A 268 -16.52 -26.77 -30.76
CA LEU A 268 -17.24 -26.01 -31.80
C LEU A 268 -17.15 -26.63 -33.21
N GLN A 269 -16.02 -27.25 -33.57
CA GLN A 269 -15.80 -27.81 -34.89
C GLN A 269 -16.47 -29.18 -35.09
N GLU A 270 -16.39 -30.06 -34.10
CA GLU A 270 -17.13 -31.33 -34.07
C GLU A 270 -18.65 -31.09 -34.00
N TRP A 271 -19.09 -30.05 -33.28
CA TRP A 271 -20.49 -29.66 -33.22
C TRP A 271 -21.01 -29.20 -34.60
N LEU A 272 -20.28 -28.36 -35.33
CA LEU A 272 -20.67 -27.90 -36.67
C LEU A 272 -20.80 -29.06 -37.68
N GLU A 273 -19.93 -30.08 -37.58
CA GLU A 273 -20.00 -31.28 -38.43
C GLU A 273 -21.19 -32.19 -38.05
N SER A 274 -21.50 -32.28 -36.74
CA SER A 274 -22.63 -33.07 -36.20
C SER A 274 -24.01 -32.52 -36.56
N GLN A 275 -24.13 -31.22 -36.85
CA GLN A 275 -25.40 -30.58 -37.21
C GLN A 275 -25.84 -30.87 -38.66
N SER A 276 -24.97 -31.44 -39.50
CA SER A 276 -25.31 -31.77 -40.90
C SER A 276 -26.20 -33.02 -41.05
N THR A 277 -26.33 -33.86 -40.01
CA THR A 277 -26.89 -35.22 -40.17
C THR A 277 -28.05 -35.61 -39.25
N LEU A 278 -28.50 -34.80 -38.29
CA LEU A 278 -29.49 -35.29 -37.31
C LEU A 278 -30.79 -34.46 -37.28
N GLN A 279 -31.67 -34.79 -38.23
CA GLN A 279 -33.11 -34.65 -38.02
C GLN A 279 -33.58 -35.63 -36.92
N ARG A 280 -34.33 -35.08 -35.96
CA ARG A 280 -35.27 -35.75 -35.03
C ARG A 280 -34.67 -36.64 -33.93
N SER A 281 -34.61 -36.08 -32.72
CA SER A 281 -35.18 -36.73 -31.53
C SER A 281 -35.37 -35.72 -30.39
N ARG A 282 -36.62 -35.29 -30.16
CA ARG A 282 -37.02 -34.48 -29.01
C ARG A 282 -37.03 -35.34 -27.75
N ARG A 283 -35.87 -35.66 -27.17
CA ARG A 283 -35.80 -36.13 -25.78
C ARG A 283 -35.93 -34.93 -24.85
N ARG A 284 -37.12 -34.78 -24.25
CA ARG A 284 -37.39 -33.86 -23.12
C ARG A 284 -36.33 -34.06 -22.03
N ARG A 285 -35.38 -33.12 -21.88
CA ARG A 285 -34.53 -33.01 -20.69
C ARG A 285 -35.37 -32.45 -19.54
N LYS A 286 -35.23 -33.05 -18.34
CA LYS A 286 -35.92 -32.59 -17.12
C LYS A 286 -35.33 -31.22 -16.69
N PRO A 287 -36.14 -30.26 -16.20
CA PRO A 287 -35.62 -28.99 -15.71
C PRO A 287 -34.72 -29.19 -14.49
N HIS A 288 -33.61 -28.46 -14.39
CA HIS A 288 -32.94 -28.28 -13.10
C HIS A 288 -33.81 -27.30 -12.29
N PRO A 289 -34.35 -27.70 -11.12
CA PRO A 289 -35.45 -26.96 -10.51
C PRO A 289 -35.05 -25.57 -9.99
N PHE A 290 -33.78 -25.27 -9.79
CA PHE A 290 -33.22 -23.96 -9.41
C PHE A 290 -31.78 -23.89 -9.94
N ILE A 291 -31.23 -22.71 -10.22
CA ILE A 291 -29.83 -22.55 -10.67
C ILE A 291 -28.85 -23.17 -9.67
N THR A 292 -27.70 -23.62 -10.15
CA THR A 292 -26.59 -24.12 -9.31
C THR A 292 -25.93 -22.99 -8.51
N PHE A 293 -25.11 -23.33 -7.51
CA PHE A 293 -24.38 -22.33 -6.76
C PHE A 293 -23.33 -21.64 -7.63
N GLU A 294 -22.69 -22.40 -8.52
CA GLU A 294 -21.71 -21.96 -9.49
C GLU A 294 -22.31 -20.90 -10.43
N GLU A 295 -23.51 -21.15 -10.96
CA GLU A 295 -24.25 -20.18 -11.77
C GLU A 295 -24.65 -18.94 -10.97
N PHE A 296 -25.12 -19.13 -9.73
CA PHE A 296 -25.49 -18.02 -8.84
C PHE A 296 -24.33 -17.04 -8.60
N ILE A 297 -23.09 -17.53 -8.55
CA ILE A 297 -21.91 -16.70 -8.27
C ILE A 297 -21.18 -16.15 -9.51
N LEU A 298 -21.57 -16.52 -10.73
CA LEU A 298 -20.90 -16.09 -11.98
C LEU A 298 -20.68 -14.56 -12.03
N GLY A 299 -21.68 -13.78 -11.62
CA GLY A 299 -21.63 -12.32 -11.62
C GLY A 299 -21.22 -11.66 -10.30
N ARG A 300 -20.81 -12.43 -9.28
CA ARG A 300 -20.74 -11.92 -7.89
C ARG A 300 -19.85 -10.70 -7.72
N ARG A 301 -18.72 -10.62 -8.44
CA ARG A 301 -17.77 -9.50 -8.34
C ARG A 301 -18.40 -8.17 -8.77
N SER A 302 -19.36 -8.22 -9.69
CA SER A 302 -20.02 -7.03 -10.26
C SER A 302 -21.43 -6.80 -9.71
N LYS A 303 -22.08 -7.84 -9.19
CA LYS A 303 -23.47 -7.77 -8.70
C LYS A 303 -23.60 -7.75 -7.19
N PHE A 304 -22.66 -8.33 -6.45
CA PHE A 304 -22.70 -8.33 -4.99
C PHE A 304 -21.81 -7.22 -4.44
N THR A 305 -22.45 -6.13 -4.03
CA THR A 305 -21.76 -4.93 -3.52
C THR A 305 -20.78 -5.24 -2.41
N TYR A 306 -21.09 -6.19 -1.52
CA TYR A 306 -20.20 -6.57 -0.41
C TYR A 306 -18.87 -7.19 -0.86
N TRP A 307 -18.80 -7.85 -2.02
CA TRP A 307 -17.53 -8.30 -2.59
C TRP A 307 -16.67 -7.12 -3.03
N GLY A 308 -17.27 -6.15 -3.71
CA GLY A 308 -16.61 -4.91 -4.13
C GLY A 308 -16.15 -4.07 -2.94
N THR A 309 -16.95 -4.00 -1.87
CA THR A 309 -16.57 -3.33 -0.62
C THR A 309 -15.35 -3.98 0.02
N VAL A 310 -15.33 -5.30 0.19
CA VAL A 310 -14.17 -6.00 0.77
C VAL A 310 -12.93 -5.81 -0.11
N TRP A 311 -13.07 -5.90 -1.43
CA TRP A 311 -11.97 -5.63 -2.37
C TRP A 311 -11.41 -4.21 -2.22
N THR A 312 -12.28 -3.20 -2.22
CA THR A 312 -11.88 -1.79 -2.09
C THR A 312 -11.16 -1.56 -0.76
N ASN A 313 -11.72 -2.08 0.34
CA ASN A 313 -11.12 -1.97 1.67
C ASN A 313 -9.71 -2.58 1.75
N LEU A 314 -9.45 -3.68 1.03
CA LEU A 314 -8.12 -4.30 0.98
C LEU A 314 -7.07 -3.40 0.31
N THR A 315 -7.47 -2.59 -0.66
CA THR A 315 -6.56 -1.66 -1.37
C THR A 315 -6.27 -0.36 -0.59
N GLU A 316 -7.10 -0.06 0.41
CA GLU A 316 -6.97 1.14 1.21
C GLU A 316 -5.93 0.98 2.33
N THR A 317 -5.30 2.10 2.68
CA THR A 317 -4.49 2.22 3.89
C THR A 317 -5.44 2.34 5.10
N PRO A 318 -5.20 1.64 6.21
CA PRO A 318 -5.94 1.88 7.44
C PRO A 318 -5.84 3.33 7.88
N THR A 319 -7.00 3.94 8.12
CA THR A 319 -7.09 5.29 8.66
C THR A 319 -8.01 5.25 9.86
N THR A 320 -7.49 5.52 11.05
CA THR A 320 -8.34 5.75 12.20
C THR A 320 -9.09 7.07 12.06
N SER A 321 -10.38 7.05 12.42
CA SER A 321 -11.16 8.27 12.58
C SER A 321 -10.53 9.09 13.72
N ASN A 322 -10.22 10.35 13.43
CA ASN A 322 -9.69 11.41 14.31
C ASN A 322 -10.48 11.57 15.64
N ARG A 323 -10.37 10.63 16.58
CA ARG A 323 -11.00 10.74 17.91
C ARG A 323 -10.02 11.13 19.02
N TYR A 324 -8.82 11.57 18.67
CA TYR A 324 -7.88 12.10 19.65
C TYR A 324 -8.10 13.61 19.75
N GLY A 325 -8.47 14.07 20.95
CA GLY A 325 -8.45 15.49 21.27
C GLY A 325 -7.00 15.96 21.40
N PHE A 326 -6.71 17.16 20.92
CA PHE A 326 -5.45 17.82 21.20
C PHE A 326 -5.54 18.53 22.56
N PRO A 327 -4.43 18.61 23.32
CA PRO A 327 -4.35 19.47 24.49
C PRO A 327 -4.89 20.88 24.22
N ASP A 328 -5.56 21.49 25.21
CA ASP A 328 -6.18 22.81 25.07
C ASP A 328 -5.20 23.88 24.59
N LYS A 329 -3.95 23.80 25.03
CA LYS A 329 -2.87 24.71 24.63
C LYS A 329 -2.62 24.65 23.12
N ILE A 330 -2.54 23.45 22.56
CA ILE A 330 -2.38 23.23 21.11
C ILE A 330 -3.64 23.70 20.37
N SER A 331 -4.82 23.35 20.86
CA SER A 331 -6.10 23.75 20.24
C SER A 331 -6.24 25.27 20.16
N LYS A 332 -5.89 26.00 21.24
CA LYS A 332 -5.86 27.47 21.26
C LYS A 332 -4.79 28.04 20.33
N GLY A 333 -3.59 27.47 20.32
CA GLY A 333 -2.51 27.88 19.42
C GLY A 333 -2.88 27.73 17.93
N LEU A 334 -3.58 26.65 17.57
CA LEU A 334 -4.07 26.43 16.20
C LEU A 334 -5.20 27.39 15.81
N ALA A 335 -6.10 27.71 16.73
CA ALA A 335 -7.19 28.65 16.46
C ALA A 335 -6.67 30.05 16.07
N SER A 336 -5.52 30.44 16.61
CA SER A 336 -4.83 31.69 16.28
C SER A 336 -4.00 31.62 14.98
N ASN A 337 -3.85 30.44 14.38
CA ASN A 337 -3.00 30.26 13.20
C ASN A 337 -3.72 30.79 11.94
N PRO A 338 -3.16 31.79 11.23
CA PRO A 338 -3.78 32.32 10.03
C PRO A 338 -3.76 31.30 8.89
N PHE A 339 -4.65 31.50 7.93
CA PHE A 339 -4.70 30.69 6.72
C PHE A 339 -3.37 30.74 5.97
N SER A 340 -2.83 29.57 5.61
CA SER A 340 -1.63 29.44 4.76
C SER A 340 -1.98 28.68 3.48
N THR A 341 -1.51 29.21 2.35
CA THR A 341 -1.56 28.61 1.01
C THR A 341 -0.56 27.47 0.85
N VAL A 342 0.44 27.38 1.72
CA VAL A 342 1.42 26.30 1.76
C VAL A 342 0.89 25.13 2.60
N GLU A 343 1.45 23.93 2.40
CA GLU A 343 1.23 22.74 3.23
C GLU A 343 1.76 22.99 4.66
N TRP A 344 0.99 23.74 5.44
CA TRP A 344 1.23 24.07 6.84
C TRP A 344 0.01 23.73 7.70
N LEU A 345 0.18 23.83 9.01
CA LEU A 345 -0.83 23.57 10.02
C LEU A 345 -2.14 24.30 9.70
N LYS A 346 -3.25 23.56 9.70
CA LYS A 346 -4.60 24.11 9.54
C LYS A 346 -5.18 24.44 10.93
N SER A 347 -5.91 25.55 11.03
CA SER A 347 -6.57 25.98 12.28
C SER A 347 -7.55 24.94 12.80
N ASP A 348 -8.27 24.28 11.88
CA ASP A 348 -9.03 23.08 12.17
C ASP A 348 -8.09 21.86 12.22
N HIS A 349 -7.83 21.37 13.44
CA HIS A 349 -6.96 20.23 13.67
C HIS A 349 -7.39 18.97 12.89
N ALA A 350 -8.71 18.77 12.67
CA ALA A 350 -9.22 17.60 11.97
C ALA A 350 -8.75 17.54 10.51
N LYS A 351 -8.54 18.71 9.89
CA LYS A 351 -8.06 18.88 8.51
C LYS A 351 -6.56 18.73 8.33
N ASN A 352 -5.79 18.59 9.42
CA ASN A 352 -4.36 18.33 9.31
C ASN A 352 -4.09 16.90 8.84
N THR A 353 -3.05 16.74 8.02
CA THR A 353 -2.52 15.43 7.60
C THR A 353 -2.06 14.60 8.82
N PRO A 354 -1.97 13.27 8.71
CA PRO A 354 -1.37 12.43 9.75
C PRO A 354 0.00 12.94 10.22
N TYR A 355 0.88 13.30 9.29
CA TYR A 355 2.19 13.90 9.60
C TYR A 355 2.11 15.04 10.61
N TRP A 356 1.32 16.07 10.29
CA TRP A 356 1.18 17.26 11.11
C TRP A 356 0.48 17.00 12.43
N LYS A 357 -0.43 16.02 12.49
CA LYS A 357 -1.04 15.59 13.75
C LYS A 357 -0.01 14.94 14.67
N SER A 358 0.83 14.05 14.14
CA SER A 358 1.95 13.47 14.90
C SER A 358 2.93 14.55 15.36
N TRP A 359 3.32 15.47 14.49
CA TRP A 359 4.19 16.59 14.86
C TRP A 359 3.59 17.45 15.98
N LEU A 360 2.29 17.77 15.91
CA LEU A 360 1.59 18.53 16.96
C LEU A 360 1.57 17.78 18.29
N LEU A 361 1.26 16.49 18.28
CA LEU A 361 1.25 15.66 19.50
C LEU A 361 2.64 15.50 20.11
N THR A 362 3.69 15.48 19.28
CA THR A 362 5.08 15.33 19.75
C THR A 362 5.68 16.66 20.22
N TYR A 363 5.44 17.76 19.51
CA TYR A 363 6.19 19.01 19.69
C TYR A 363 5.32 20.25 19.93
N GLY A 364 4.00 20.17 19.74
CA GLY A 364 3.14 21.35 19.68
C GLY A 364 3.25 22.25 20.90
N GLU A 365 3.27 21.69 22.12
CA GLU A 365 3.40 22.48 23.34
C GLU A 365 4.78 23.14 23.47
N SER A 366 5.86 22.42 23.17
CA SER A 366 7.23 22.95 23.22
C SER A 366 7.44 24.10 22.24
N VAL A 367 6.81 24.05 21.06
CA VAL A 367 6.84 25.14 20.08
C VAL A 367 6.10 26.36 20.60
N LEU A 368 4.92 26.17 21.21
CA LEU A 368 4.18 27.27 21.83
C LEU A 368 4.91 27.88 23.03
N GLU A 369 5.69 27.09 23.77
CA GLU A 369 6.55 27.59 24.86
C GLU A 369 7.73 28.40 24.34
N ALA A 370 8.39 27.91 23.29
CA ALA A 370 9.56 28.56 22.72
C ALA A 370 9.21 29.82 21.92
N PHE A 371 8.12 29.79 21.15
CA PHE A 371 7.79 30.82 20.16
C PHE A 371 6.47 31.56 20.40
N GLY A 372 5.63 31.09 21.33
CA GLY A 372 4.32 31.69 21.61
C GLY A 372 3.22 31.35 20.60
N GLU A 373 3.57 31.09 19.34
CA GLU A 373 2.64 30.74 18.27
C GLU A 373 3.24 29.75 17.26
N PHE A 374 2.38 29.11 16.46
CA PHE A 374 2.83 28.21 15.39
C PHE A 374 3.33 28.96 14.14
N LYS A 375 3.00 30.24 13.99
CA LYS A 375 3.43 31.03 12.83
C LYS A 375 4.75 31.75 13.14
N LEU A 376 5.87 31.13 12.82
CA LEU A 376 7.18 31.71 13.18
C LEU A 376 7.59 32.90 12.32
N THR A 377 7.14 32.97 11.06
CA THR A 377 7.52 34.06 10.15
C THR A 377 6.49 34.27 9.03
N ASN A 378 6.63 35.39 8.31
CA ASN A 378 5.91 35.67 7.08
C ASN A 378 6.82 35.37 5.89
N GLU A 379 6.29 34.78 4.81
CA GLU A 379 7.07 34.40 3.60
C GLU A 379 7.92 35.56 3.06
N GLY A 380 7.43 36.80 3.10
CA GLY A 380 8.15 37.98 2.63
C GLY A 380 9.38 38.39 3.47
N ARG A 381 9.64 37.72 4.59
CA ARG A 381 10.83 37.93 5.44
C ARG A 381 11.90 36.86 5.28
N LEU A 382 11.62 35.82 4.50
CA LEU A 382 12.57 34.75 4.23
C LEU A 382 13.50 35.13 3.08
N PRO A 383 14.80 34.77 3.14
CA PRO A 383 15.72 34.94 2.03
C PRO A 383 15.47 33.86 0.96
N VAL A 384 14.29 33.91 0.31
CA VAL A 384 13.77 32.85 -0.58
C VAL A 384 14.74 32.54 -1.72
N ALA A 385 15.35 33.55 -2.34
CA ALA A 385 16.32 33.36 -3.42
C ALA A 385 17.56 32.58 -2.95
N THR A 386 18.06 32.88 -1.76
CA THR A 386 19.22 32.20 -1.17
C THR A 386 18.87 30.76 -0.77
N ILE A 387 17.69 30.55 -0.21
CA ILE A 387 17.15 29.23 0.11
C ILE A 387 17.10 28.36 -1.15
N ASP A 388 16.54 28.89 -2.24
CA ASP A 388 16.40 28.17 -3.51
C ASP A 388 17.75 27.77 -4.10
N ILE A 389 18.76 28.64 -4.02
CA ILE A 389 20.12 28.31 -4.42
C ILE A 389 20.65 27.14 -3.58
N TYR A 390 20.54 27.20 -2.25
CA TYR A 390 21.10 26.16 -1.38
C TYR A 390 20.35 24.83 -1.39
N THR A 391 19.07 24.83 -1.74
CA THR A 391 18.29 23.60 -1.93
C THR A 391 18.49 22.99 -3.32
N ASN A 392 18.77 23.80 -4.35
CA ASN A 392 18.92 23.36 -5.74
C ASN A 392 20.35 23.40 -6.28
N LEU A 393 21.36 23.63 -5.43
CA LEU A 393 22.78 23.46 -5.79
C LEU A 393 22.96 22.05 -6.36
N LYS A 394 23.05 21.96 -7.69
CA LYS A 394 23.09 20.69 -8.42
C LYS A 394 24.24 19.85 -7.89
N THR A 395 23.93 18.72 -7.27
CA THR A 395 24.78 17.55 -7.37
C THR A 395 24.96 17.25 -8.85
N LYS A 396 26.20 17.24 -9.34
CA LYS A 396 26.49 16.71 -10.67
C LYS A 396 26.12 15.23 -10.64
N TRP A 397 25.15 14.86 -11.47
CA TRP A 397 24.72 13.48 -11.65
C TRP A 397 25.57 12.92 -12.78
N ASP A 398 26.58 12.12 -12.46
CA ASP A 398 27.16 11.22 -13.46
C ASP A 398 26.28 9.96 -13.41
N GLN A 399 25.37 9.86 -14.39
CA GLN A 399 24.72 8.60 -14.76
C GLN A 399 25.62 7.81 -15.70
#